data_AF-A0A6A5XXN8-F1
#
_entry.id   AF-A0A6A5XXN8-F1
#
_cell.length_a   1.000
_cell.length_b   1.000
_cell.length_c   1.000
_cell.angle_alpha   90.00
_cell.angle_beta   90.00
_cell.angle_gamma   90.00
#
_symmetry.space_group_name_H-M   'P 1'
#
loop_
_entity.id
_entity.type
_entity.pdbx_description
1 polymer ?
#
loop_
_entity_poly.entity_id
_entity_poly.type
_entity_poly.pdbx_seq_one_letter_code
_entity_poly.pdbx_strand_id
1 'polypeptide(L)'
;MSLPNQDHWSSVKTSSHTSLGATSSEPGDHRTSTHSTDGFRQHRQNATISSVAYVQPYVASPPVIPELAAPAPPALPTSTSAKQLNEDELLARKLLQMEIEEAQGLSRVRSTSSTSQGASQIPMSATSTMLGETHLNSPISRQHTLHVSSKYGPDHYAQAAQLQQSPTANAAELAPEVVQTPRQPTSPCDVAPEVVTGPAHQHHVHTSTLRNPSNQPPPPSDHIATSQYLETHHQVPYPPQWILPPAVATFHSHSIYGPKADWLESPEAVIWGTARRSEKGRGKSLPTYYFTCKKKGGSLRAPRYQWSMTNPIAEKKADKTKELFKYELRLDPVTNKRKTETLVPIKGRDLLPTYVHAINYDSLNFIGPDGKRYKWVTHAPVNSFNLSRYDTLRHALFVSTITNGNQDPLFGQIVADHAYWDGYNNPDYVHSGIECGGCTMKPIIGTRWGCKVCESHDVCDDCRRANLSVLPACQFTRFSLPDETLHIRSSRVDVPMVVATLQILKDWEKHTLRTQKAQYPNDFAASVAEARKHDLGALSYWEAGDIQTRMKMPRDELSGPKAMLVEFLKGGAELSSAVVDASGTSLGGGDFGGGDSGGGGHGGGGGDG
;
A
#
# COMPACT_ATOMS: atom_id res chain seq x y z
N MET A 1 38.80 52.04 -17.53
CA MET A 1 38.89 51.71 -18.97
C MET A 1 37.99 50.51 -19.20
N SER A 2 36.67 50.68 -19.24
CA SER A 2 35.79 51.21 -20.30
C SER A 2 35.01 50.04 -20.90
N LEU A 3 33.77 49.91 -20.42
CA LEU A 3 32.69 49.11 -21.02
C LEU A 3 32.33 49.66 -22.40
N PRO A 4 31.61 48.87 -23.22
CA PRO A 4 30.46 49.43 -23.93
C PRO A 4 29.23 48.53 -23.72
N ASN A 5 28.09 49.06 -23.25
CA ASN A 5 27.14 50.03 -23.82
C ASN A 5 25.94 49.27 -24.42
N GLN A 6 24.83 49.33 -23.68
CA GLN A 6 23.48 49.07 -24.18
C GLN A 6 23.04 50.27 -25.02
N ASP A 7 22.28 50.02 -26.09
CA ASP A 7 21.29 50.99 -26.53
C ASP A 7 20.03 50.32 -27.05
N HIS A 8 18.94 51.00 -26.69
CA HIS A 8 17.52 50.88 -27.00
C HIS A 8 17.14 50.34 -28.39
N TRP A 9 15.88 49.87 -28.52
CA TRP A 9 14.91 50.42 -29.48
C TRP A 9 13.46 50.06 -29.10
N SER A 10 12.55 50.89 -29.61
CA SER A 10 11.30 51.29 -28.98
C SER A 10 10.05 50.61 -29.57
N SER A 11 8.99 50.65 -28.76
CA SER A 11 7.58 50.38 -29.02
C SER A 11 7.04 50.82 -30.39
N VAL A 12 6.24 49.95 -31.04
CA VAL A 12 5.10 50.35 -31.89
C VAL A 12 3.93 49.38 -31.67
N LYS A 13 2.84 49.91 -31.10
CA LYS A 13 1.49 49.34 -31.20
C LYS A 13 0.88 49.80 -32.52
N THR A 14 0.34 48.87 -33.32
CA THR A 14 -0.74 49.15 -34.27
C THR A 14 -1.72 47.99 -34.31
N SER A 15 -2.88 48.26 -33.72
CA SER A 15 -4.14 47.55 -33.91
C SER A 15 -4.67 47.77 -35.33
N SER A 16 -5.12 46.73 -36.01
CA SER A 16 -6.13 46.85 -37.05
C SER A 16 -7.10 45.67 -36.98
N HIS A 17 -8.34 46.01 -36.63
CA HIS A 17 -9.54 45.22 -36.87
C HIS A 17 -9.73 45.06 -38.39
N THR A 18 -10.10 43.88 -38.86
CA THR A 18 -10.95 43.74 -40.05
C THR A 18 -11.90 42.57 -39.88
N SER A 19 -13.15 42.87 -40.16
CA SER A 19 -14.35 42.10 -39.89
C SER A 19 -14.68 41.08 -40.99
N LEU A 20 -15.43 40.05 -40.58
CA LEU A 20 -16.58 39.45 -41.28
C LEU A 20 -16.37 38.84 -42.67
N GLY A 21 -16.41 37.50 -42.69
CA GLY A 21 -16.77 36.70 -43.85
C GLY A 21 -17.67 35.54 -43.41
N ALA A 22 -18.98 35.76 -43.48
CA ALA A 22 -20.01 34.75 -43.25
C ALA A 22 -20.13 33.85 -44.50
N THR A 23 -20.15 32.53 -44.30
CA THR A 23 -20.69 31.59 -45.29
C THR A 23 -21.64 30.63 -44.58
N SER A 24 -22.92 30.85 -44.88
CA SER A 24 -24.05 29.98 -44.61
C SER A 24 -24.00 28.75 -45.51
N SER A 25 -24.17 27.56 -44.95
CA SER A 25 -24.66 26.39 -45.70
C SER A 25 -25.79 25.75 -44.90
N GLU A 26 -26.98 25.79 -45.49
CA GLU A 26 -28.22 25.18 -45.02
C GLU A 26 -28.14 23.64 -45.08
N PRO A 27 -28.84 22.91 -44.18
CA PRO A 27 -29.16 21.51 -44.39
C PRO A 27 -30.52 21.38 -45.09
N GLY A 28 -30.54 20.69 -46.23
CA GLY A 28 -31.76 20.31 -46.93
C GLY A 28 -32.45 19.12 -46.27
N ASP A 29 -33.67 19.36 -45.80
CA ASP A 29 -34.67 18.34 -45.48
C ASP A 29 -35.19 17.67 -46.77
N HIS A 30 -35.22 16.34 -46.77
CA HIS A 30 -36.31 15.49 -47.28
C HIS A 30 -35.86 14.03 -47.37
N ARG A 31 -36.49 13.14 -46.58
CA ARG A 31 -37.10 11.89 -47.09
C ARG A 31 -37.88 11.13 -46.01
N THR A 32 -39.20 11.25 -46.11
CA THR A 32 -40.20 10.18 -46.15
C THR A 32 -40.01 8.95 -45.25
N SER A 33 -40.81 8.95 -44.19
CA SER A 33 -41.47 7.79 -43.57
C SER A 33 -41.95 6.75 -44.61
N THR A 34 -41.56 5.48 -44.40
CA THR A 34 -42.41 4.33 -44.71
C THR A 34 -42.30 3.33 -43.57
N HIS A 35 -43.44 3.07 -42.94
CA HIS A 35 -43.66 1.97 -42.03
C HIS A 35 -43.48 0.63 -42.76
N SER A 36 -42.65 -0.27 -42.22
CA SER A 36 -42.83 -1.70 -42.44
C SER A 36 -42.82 -2.41 -41.09
N THR A 37 -43.90 -3.09 -40.81
CA THR A 37 -44.13 -3.92 -39.62
C THR A 37 -43.92 -5.36 -40.06
N ASP A 38 -42.74 -5.93 -39.78
CA ASP A 38 -42.52 -7.36 -39.92
C ASP A 38 -42.29 -7.99 -38.55
N GLY A 39 -43.32 -8.74 -38.13
CA GLY A 39 -43.34 -9.51 -36.89
C GLY A 39 -42.45 -10.74 -37.00
N PHE A 40 -41.36 -10.77 -36.24
CA PHE A 40 -40.62 -11.99 -35.98
C PHE A 40 -41.23 -12.73 -34.78
N ARG A 41 -42.07 -13.73 -35.09
CA ARG A 41 -42.43 -14.83 -34.19
C ARG A 41 -41.16 -15.61 -33.82
N GLN A 42 -40.71 -15.52 -32.58
CA GLN A 42 -39.77 -16.49 -32.04
C GLN A 42 -40.50 -17.81 -31.76
N HIS A 43 -40.21 -18.81 -32.59
CA HIS A 43 -40.52 -20.20 -32.30
C HIS A 43 -39.69 -20.66 -31.09
N ARG A 44 -40.38 -20.91 -29.97
CA ARG A 44 -39.87 -21.75 -28.87
C ARG A 44 -39.70 -23.17 -29.39
N GLN A 45 -38.47 -23.61 -29.61
CA GLN A 45 -38.15 -25.03 -29.68
C GLN A 45 -37.63 -25.46 -28.30
N ASN A 46 -38.41 -26.32 -27.64
CA ASN A 46 -37.99 -27.06 -26.46
C ASN A 46 -36.94 -28.09 -26.89
N ALA A 47 -35.66 -27.84 -26.60
CA ALA A 47 -34.63 -28.86 -26.69
C ALA A 47 -34.50 -29.56 -25.33
N THR A 48 -34.99 -30.79 -25.27
CA THR A 48 -34.80 -31.74 -24.18
C THR A 48 -33.32 -32.11 -24.12
N ILE A 49 -32.62 -31.69 -23.06
CA ILE A 49 -31.21 -32.05 -22.83
C ILE A 49 -31.18 -33.49 -22.30
N SER A 50 -30.73 -34.40 -23.15
CA SER A 50 -30.40 -35.78 -22.77
C SER A 50 -29.10 -35.79 -21.96
N SER A 51 -29.13 -36.40 -20.78
CA SER A 51 -27.98 -36.58 -19.90
C SER A 51 -26.95 -37.53 -20.55
N VAL A 52 -25.82 -37.00 -20.99
CA VAL A 52 -24.66 -37.80 -21.40
C VAL A 52 -23.81 -38.03 -20.16
N ALA A 53 -23.63 -39.30 -19.81
CA ALA A 53 -22.75 -39.74 -18.74
C ALA A 53 -21.28 -39.43 -19.12
N TYR A 54 -20.64 -38.58 -18.33
CA TYR A 54 -19.23 -38.23 -18.48
C TYR A 54 -18.38 -39.35 -17.88
N VAL A 55 -17.75 -40.16 -18.72
CA VAL A 55 -16.73 -41.13 -18.32
C VAL A 55 -15.42 -40.38 -18.11
N GLN A 56 -14.94 -40.33 -16.86
CA GLN A 56 -13.61 -39.80 -16.57
C GLN A 56 -12.52 -40.70 -17.17
N PRO A 57 -11.51 -40.15 -17.88
CA PRO A 57 -10.34 -40.91 -18.24
C PRO A 57 -9.51 -41.19 -16.98
N TYR A 58 -9.27 -42.47 -16.74
CA TYR A 58 -8.42 -42.99 -15.66
C TYR A 58 -6.96 -42.57 -15.93
N VAL A 59 -6.49 -41.54 -15.24
CA VAL A 59 -5.07 -41.15 -15.25
C VAL A 59 -4.36 -42.05 -14.24
N ALA A 60 -3.57 -43.00 -14.75
CA ALA A 60 -2.71 -43.82 -13.91
C ALA A 60 -1.66 -42.94 -13.23
N SER A 61 -1.69 -42.89 -11.90
CA SER A 61 -0.66 -42.25 -11.10
C SER A 61 0.70 -42.92 -11.34
N PRO A 62 1.77 -42.18 -11.65
CA PRO A 62 3.11 -42.76 -11.73
C PRO A 62 3.55 -43.26 -10.35
N PRO A 63 4.38 -44.32 -10.30
CA PRO A 63 4.84 -44.90 -9.04
C PRO A 63 5.67 -43.88 -8.24
N VAL A 64 5.24 -43.64 -7.00
CA VAL A 64 5.98 -42.85 -6.01
C VAL A 64 7.22 -43.65 -5.63
N ILE A 65 8.38 -43.22 -6.13
CA ILE A 65 9.67 -43.65 -5.61
C ILE A 65 9.90 -42.89 -4.30
N PRO A 66 10.11 -43.55 -3.16
CA PRO A 66 10.46 -42.88 -1.91
C PRO A 66 11.88 -42.33 -2.04
N GLU A 67 11.99 -41.07 -2.43
CA GLU A 67 13.23 -40.32 -2.41
C GLU A 67 13.60 -40.09 -0.93
N LEU A 68 14.55 -40.89 -0.44
CA LEU A 68 15.17 -40.72 0.87
C LEU A 68 15.78 -39.32 0.93
N ALA A 69 15.36 -38.53 1.92
CA ALA A 69 15.89 -37.21 2.17
C ALA A 69 17.42 -37.27 2.22
N ALA A 70 18.08 -36.49 1.36
CA ALA A 70 19.52 -36.28 1.45
C ALA A 70 19.86 -35.83 2.87
N PRO A 71 20.90 -36.41 3.52
CA PRO A 71 21.30 -36.00 4.86
C PRO A 71 21.61 -34.50 4.83
N ALA A 72 21.02 -33.78 5.79
CA ALA A 72 21.23 -32.34 5.93
C ALA A 72 22.74 -32.04 5.96
N PRO A 73 23.20 -30.99 5.25
CA PRO A 73 24.59 -30.59 5.32
C PRO A 73 24.97 -30.35 6.78
N PRO A 74 26.17 -30.77 7.22
CA PRO A 74 26.62 -30.54 8.59
C PRO A 74 26.52 -29.04 8.90
N ALA A 75 25.86 -28.72 10.01
CA ALA A 75 25.68 -27.34 10.45
C ALA A 75 27.05 -26.65 10.46
N LEU A 76 27.13 -25.47 9.83
CA LEU A 76 28.34 -24.65 9.86
C LEU A 76 28.74 -24.43 11.33
N PRO A 77 30.03 -24.61 11.68
CA PRO A 77 30.49 -24.39 13.04
C PRO A 77 30.16 -22.96 13.43
N THR A 78 29.25 -22.80 14.39
CA THR A 78 28.91 -21.50 14.95
C THR A 78 30.16 -20.92 15.58
N SER A 79 30.56 -19.72 15.16
CA SER A 79 31.74 -19.01 15.68
C SER A 79 31.59 -18.59 17.15
N THR A 80 30.41 -18.79 17.73
CA THR A 80 30.12 -18.50 19.14
C THR A 80 30.64 -19.63 20.01
N SER A 81 31.61 -19.33 20.88
CA SER A 81 32.11 -20.32 21.84
C SER A 81 30.99 -20.78 22.79
N ALA A 82 31.03 -22.03 23.26
CA ALA A 82 30.06 -22.55 24.24
C ALA A 82 29.98 -21.69 25.52
N LYS A 83 31.08 -21.04 25.89
CA LYS A 83 31.14 -20.09 27.00
C LYS A 83 30.29 -18.85 26.72
N GLN A 84 30.40 -18.28 25.51
CA GLN A 84 29.63 -17.13 25.09
C GLN A 84 28.13 -17.46 24.98
N LEU A 85 27.77 -18.66 24.49
CA LEU A 85 26.38 -19.14 24.51
C LEU A 85 25.79 -19.21 25.92
N ASN A 86 26.55 -19.69 26.91
CA ASN A 86 26.12 -19.70 28.31
C ASN A 86 26.00 -18.29 28.90
N GLU A 87 26.90 -17.38 28.56
CA GLU A 87 26.85 -15.98 29.00
C GLU A 87 25.62 -15.25 28.40
N ASP A 88 25.34 -15.49 27.12
CA ASP A 88 24.17 -14.96 26.42
C ASP A 88 22.86 -15.52 26.99
N GLU A 89 22.79 -16.81 27.32
CA GLU A 89 21.63 -17.41 27.97
C GLU A 89 21.39 -16.81 29.36
N LEU A 90 22.45 -16.59 30.14
CA LEU A 90 22.36 -16.01 31.47
C LEU A 90 21.92 -14.54 31.42
N LEU A 91 22.41 -13.79 30.42
CA LEU A 91 21.97 -12.42 30.15
C LEU A 91 20.49 -12.38 29.75
N ALA A 92 20.05 -13.28 28.88
CA ALA A 92 18.65 -13.38 28.46
C ALA A 92 17.72 -13.68 29.64
N ARG A 93 18.10 -14.60 30.54
CA ARG A 93 17.34 -14.88 31.77
C ARG A 93 17.27 -13.66 32.69
N LYS A 94 18.36 -12.89 32.81
CA LYS A 94 18.41 -11.67 33.63
C LYS A 94 17.51 -10.56 33.07
N LEU A 95 17.49 -10.37 31.75
CA LEU A 95 16.60 -9.41 31.10
C LEU A 95 15.13 -9.78 31.31
N LEU A 96 14.78 -11.06 31.15
CA LEU A 96 13.42 -11.56 31.38
C LEU A 96 12.97 -11.35 32.84
N GLN A 97 13.87 -11.57 33.80
CA GLN A 97 13.59 -11.35 35.22
C GLN A 97 13.28 -9.88 35.52
N MET A 98 14.03 -8.92 34.94
CA MET A 98 13.76 -7.50 35.10
C MET A 98 12.40 -7.09 34.50
N GLU A 99 12.02 -7.66 33.35
CA GLU A 99 10.72 -7.38 32.72
C GLU A 99 9.54 -7.89 33.58
N ILE A 100 9.69 -9.05 34.22
CA ILE A 100 8.72 -9.59 35.18
C ILE A 100 8.59 -8.68 36.41
N GLU A 101 9.72 -8.20 36.95
CA GLU A 101 9.74 -7.30 38.12
C GLU A 101 9.10 -5.94 37.80
N GLU A 102 9.35 -5.38 36.62
CA GLU A 102 8.72 -4.15 36.14
C GLU A 102 7.20 -4.32 36.02
N ALA A 103 6.74 -5.41 35.41
CA ALA A 103 5.31 -5.72 35.27
C ALA A 103 4.61 -5.88 36.65
N GLN A 104 5.29 -6.47 37.62
CA GLN A 104 4.79 -6.59 39.00
C GLN A 104 4.77 -5.23 39.71
N GLY A 105 5.77 -4.37 39.49
CA GLY A 105 5.82 -3.01 40.02
C GLY A 105 4.65 -2.15 39.52
N LEU A 106 4.37 -2.19 38.22
CA LEU A 106 3.23 -1.48 37.61
C LEU A 106 1.88 -1.97 38.14
N SER A 107 1.77 -3.26 38.46
CA SER A 107 0.57 -3.84 39.04
C SER A 107 0.33 -3.40 40.49
N ARG A 108 1.41 -3.24 41.29
CA ARG A 108 1.29 -2.74 42.67
C ARG A 108 0.85 -1.28 42.75
N VAL A 109 1.31 -0.43 41.83
CA VAL A 109 0.93 0.99 41.79
C VAL A 109 -0.55 1.18 41.44
N ARG A 110 -1.16 0.25 40.68
CA ARG A 110 -2.61 0.29 40.37
C ARG A 110 -3.51 -0.16 41.52
N SER A 111 -3.02 -1.03 42.41
CA SER A 111 -3.84 -1.61 43.49
C SER A 111 -3.98 -0.72 44.72
N THR A 112 -3.18 0.34 44.85
CA THR A 112 -3.24 1.26 46.00
C THR A 112 -4.16 2.46 45.79
N SER A 113 -4.70 2.66 44.60
CA SER A 113 -5.53 3.83 44.26
C SER A 113 -7.05 3.64 44.34
N SER A 114 -7.56 2.48 44.81
CA SER A 114 -9.00 2.16 44.76
C SER A 114 -9.73 2.02 46.11
N THR A 115 -9.12 2.38 47.24
CA THR A 115 -9.75 2.16 48.56
C THR A 115 -9.86 3.45 49.38
N SER A 116 -10.75 4.36 48.99
CA SER A 116 -11.33 5.35 49.90
C SER A 116 -12.55 6.07 49.30
N GLN A 117 -13.70 5.40 49.21
CA GLN A 117 -15.00 6.10 49.29
C GLN A 117 -15.91 5.29 50.20
N GLY A 118 -16.05 5.80 51.42
CA GLY A 118 -16.92 5.25 52.46
C GLY A 118 -18.39 5.52 52.17
N ALA A 119 -19.21 4.52 52.50
CA ALA A 119 -20.65 4.63 52.58
C ALA A 119 -21.04 5.39 53.85
N SER A 120 -21.71 6.53 53.69
CA SER A 120 -22.52 7.14 54.75
C SER A 120 -23.99 6.82 54.49
N GLN A 121 -24.59 6.04 55.39
CA GLN A 121 -26.03 5.89 55.52
C GLN A 121 -26.60 7.10 56.27
N ILE A 122 -27.72 7.66 55.82
CA ILE A 122 -28.57 8.56 56.60
C ILE A 122 -30.02 8.06 56.51
N PRO A 123 -30.77 7.99 57.62
CA PRO A 123 -32.14 7.46 57.66
C PRO A 123 -33.19 8.53 57.32
N MET A 124 -34.35 8.05 56.86
CA MET A 124 -35.53 8.87 56.59
C MET A 124 -36.26 9.26 57.89
N SER A 125 -36.71 10.51 57.97
CA SER A 125 -37.90 10.92 58.75
C SER A 125 -38.41 12.28 58.23
N ALA A 126 -39.71 12.49 58.42
CA ALA A 126 -40.59 13.37 57.67
C ALA A 126 -40.74 14.80 58.23
N THR A 127 -41.55 15.58 57.49
CA THR A 127 -42.40 16.74 57.85
C THR A 127 -41.86 18.17 57.82
N SER A 128 -42.50 18.94 56.92
CA SER A 128 -43.14 20.27 57.09
C SER A 128 -42.34 21.57 57.33
N THR A 129 -42.42 22.42 56.29
CA THR A 129 -42.91 23.82 56.23
C THR A 129 -42.09 25.03 56.77
N MET A 130 -42.07 26.05 55.89
CA MET A 130 -41.96 27.52 56.07
C MET A 130 -40.58 28.23 56.12
N LEU A 131 -40.41 29.09 55.11
CA LEU A 131 -39.96 30.50 55.06
C LEU A 131 -38.73 30.98 55.87
N GLY A 132 -37.86 31.76 55.20
CA GLY A 132 -37.18 32.91 55.82
C GLY A 132 -35.70 33.14 55.49
N GLU A 133 -35.44 34.15 54.65
CA GLU A 133 -34.41 35.21 54.79
C GLU A 133 -32.88 34.94 54.97
N THR A 134 -32.13 35.45 53.97
CA THR A 134 -30.93 36.33 54.01
C THR A 134 -29.96 36.36 55.21
N HIS A 135 -28.65 36.20 54.95
CA HIS A 135 -27.58 37.25 54.99
C HIS A 135 -26.14 36.69 55.17
N LEU A 136 -25.21 37.25 54.36
CA LEU A 136 -23.82 37.69 54.63
C LEU A 136 -22.66 36.80 55.15
N ASN A 137 -21.54 37.00 54.44
CA ASN A 137 -20.16 37.28 54.89
C ASN A 137 -19.15 36.17 55.27
N SER A 138 -18.21 35.98 54.33
CA SER A 138 -16.74 36.23 54.47
C SER A 138 -15.87 35.22 55.30
N PRO A 139 -14.52 35.36 55.34
CA PRO A 139 -13.62 34.46 54.61
C PRO A 139 -12.59 33.78 55.54
N ILE A 140 -11.89 32.73 55.07
CA ILE A 140 -10.71 32.20 55.78
C ILE A 140 -9.50 32.06 54.85
N SER A 141 -8.38 32.42 55.48
CA SER A 141 -7.05 32.79 55.00
C SER A 141 -6.09 31.59 54.90
N ARG A 142 -5.10 31.73 54.01
CA ARG A 142 -3.69 31.27 54.07
C ARG A 142 -3.37 29.77 54.27
N GLN A 143 -2.45 29.25 53.47
CA GLN A 143 -1.00 29.27 53.78
C GLN A 143 -0.13 28.87 52.57
N HIS A 144 1.03 29.52 52.49
CA HIS A 144 2.12 29.32 51.54
C HIS A 144 3.02 28.13 51.96
N THR A 145 3.61 27.44 50.99
CA THR A 145 4.94 26.83 51.14
C THR A 145 5.78 27.03 49.88
N LEU A 146 7.02 27.44 50.10
CA LEU A 146 8.05 27.78 49.13
C LEU A 146 9.10 26.67 49.05
N HIS A 147 9.72 26.59 47.86
CA HIS A 147 11.09 26.16 47.53
C HIS A 147 11.57 24.74 47.87
N VAL A 148 12.22 24.07 46.90
CA VAL A 148 13.70 23.94 46.82
C VAL A 148 14.09 23.52 45.39
N SER A 149 15.11 24.21 44.87
CA SER A 149 15.80 24.02 43.59
C SER A 149 17.07 23.21 43.83
N SER A 150 17.43 22.30 42.92
CA SER A 150 18.79 21.75 42.86
C SER A 150 19.22 21.52 41.40
N LYS A 151 20.21 22.30 40.98
CA LYS A 151 21.09 22.09 39.82
C LYS A 151 22.37 21.45 40.34
N TYR A 152 22.94 20.48 39.62
CA TYR A 152 24.38 20.28 39.34
C TYR A 152 24.55 18.94 38.59
N GLY A 153 25.20 18.97 37.43
CA GLY A 153 26.01 17.84 36.91
C GLY A 153 27.50 18.19 37.06
N PRO A 154 28.43 17.63 36.28
CA PRO A 154 28.54 16.27 35.73
C PRO A 154 29.95 15.64 35.97
N ASP A 155 30.15 14.43 35.41
CA ASP A 155 31.42 13.78 35.01
C ASP A 155 32.45 13.29 36.05
N HIS A 156 32.72 11.98 35.98
CA HIS A 156 34.04 11.30 35.90
C HIS A 156 33.90 9.87 36.45
N TYR A 157 34.27 8.85 35.66
CA TYR A 157 35.24 7.81 36.07
C TYR A 157 35.59 6.92 34.86
N ALA A 158 36.88 6.96 34.52
CA ALA A 158 37.56 6.01 33.66
C ALA A 158 38.58 5.23 34.50
N GLN A 159 39.01 4.08 33.96
CA GLN A 159 40.11 3.21 34.41
C GLN A 159 39.83 2.38 35.68
N ALA A 160 40.41 1.21 35.90
CA ALA A 160 41.07 0.16 35.13
C ALA A 160 41.47 -0.87 36.20
N ALA A 161 41.37 -2.17 35.95
CA ALA A 161 42.05 -3.15 36.79
C ALA A 161 42.44 -4.38 35.97
N GLN A 162 43.74 -4.50 35.72
CA GLN A 162 44.43 -5.73 35.32
C GLN A 162 44.67 -6.64 36.53
N LEU A 163 45.00 -7.90 36.21
CA LEU A 163 45.78 -8.91 36.94
C LEU A 163 44.96 -10.11 37.46
N GLN A 164 45.18 -11.28 36.85
CA GLN A 164 46.10 -12.30 37.39
C GLN A 164 46.18 -13.53 36.46
N GLN A 165 47.40 -13.95 36.16
CA GLN A 165 47.76 -15.19 35.48
C GLN A 165 47.88 -16.33 36.49
N SER A 166 47.46 -17.55 36.15
CA SER A 166 48.26 -18.79 35.94
C SER A 166 47.46 -20.00 36.52
N PRO A 167 47.83 -21.30 36.34
CA PRO A 167 48.79 -21.96 35.43
C PRO A 167 48.22 -23.21 34.69
N THR A 168 49.09 -23.77 33.85
CA THR A 168 49.11 -25.01 33.04
C THR A 168 48.57 -26.32 33.63
N ALA A 169 48.01 -27.18 32.76
CA ALA A 169 48.19 -28.65 32.83
C ALA A 169 48.00 -29.34 31.46
N ASN A 170 48.93 -30.22 31.12
CA ASN A 170 48.96 -31.10 29.95
C ASN A 170 47.97 -32.27 30.08
N ALA A 171 47.42 -32.73 28.95
CA ALA A 171 47.13 -34.14 28.73
C ALA A 171 46.99 -34.42 27.22
N ALA A 172 47.84 -35.31 26.72
CA ALA A 172 47.74 -35.96 25.42
C ALA A 172 46.84 -37.20 25.54
N GLU A 173 46.09 -37.56 24.49
CA GLU A 173 45.95 -38.95 24.00
C GLU A 173 45.00 -39.05 22.78
N LEU A 174 45.56 -39.58 21.68
CA LEU A 174 45.07 -40.68 20.83
C LEU A 174 43.66 -40.63 20.18
N ALA A 175 43.64 -40.56 18.83
CA ALA A 175 42.75 -41.36 17.97
C ALA A 175 43.21 -41.33 16.49
N PRO A 176 42.87 -42.34 15.66
CA PRO A 176 43.73 -42.81 14.59
C PRO A 176 43.39 -42.30 13.18
N GLU A 177 44.43 -42.40 12.37
CA GLU A 177 44.56 -42.28 10.91
C GLU A 177 43.65 -43.26 10.15
N VAL A 178 42.88 -42.76 9.17
CA VAL A 178 42.27 -43.59 8.12
C VAL A 178 42.55 -43.00 6.75
N VAL A 179 43.12 -43.88 5.92
CA VAL A 179 43.68 -43.69 4.59
C VAL A 179 42.59 -43.52 3.52
N GLN A 180 42.89 -42.68 2.54
CA GLN A 180 42.12 -42.44 1.31
C GLN A 180 42.08 -43.67 0.38
N THR A 181 41.06 -43.82 -0.46
CA THR A 181 41.25 -44.06 -1.91
C THR A 181 39.97 -43.87 -2.74
N PRO A 182 40.07 -43.47 -4.01
CA PRO A 182 38.95 -43.09 -4.88
C PRO A 182 38.59 -44.17 -5.91
N ARG A 183 37.31 -44.30 -6.29
CA ARG A 183 36.89 -45.04 -7.50
C ARG A 183 35.64 -44.44 -8.17
N GLN A 184 35.85 -43.92 -9.36
CA GLN A 184 34.97 -43.97 -10.56
C GLN A 184 35.74 -44.82 -11.62
N PRO A 185 35.24 -45.19 -12.83
CA PRO A 185 34.05 -44.72 -13.59
C PRO A 185 33.28 -45.82 -14.39
N THR A 186 32.41 -45.38 -15.33
CA THR A 186 31.84 -46.05 -16.54
C THR A 186 30.49 -46.79 -16.34
N SER A 187 29.46 -46.79 -17.19
CA SER A 187 29.17 -46.38 -18.59
C SER A 187 27.61 -46.43 -18.84
N PRO A 188 27.01 -46.51 -20.05
CA PRO A 188 26.17 -45.45 -20.63
C PRO A 188 24.75 -45.85 -21.11
N CYS A 189 24.01 -44.86 -21.63
CA CYS A 189 22.91 -44.89 -22.62
C CYS A 189 21.67 -45.77 -22.36
N ASP A 190 20.49 -45.14 -22.39
CA ASP A 190 19.42 -45.63 -23.28
C ASP A 190 18.41 -44.53 -23.66
N VAL A 191 17.95 -44.67 -24.90
CA VAL A 191 17.16 -43.75 -25.73
C VAL A 191 15.66 -43.95 -25.49
N ALA A 192 14.85 -42.89 -25.56
CA ALA A 192 13.39 -42.99 -25.68
C ALA A 192 12.83 -41.96 -26.67
N PRO A 193 11.69 -42.25 -27.33
CA PRO A 193 11.39 -41.74 -28.66
C PRO A 193 10.57 -40.45 -28.70
N GLU A 194 10.73 -39.78 -29.84
CA GLU A 194 10.10 -38.55 -30.32
C GLU A 194 8.58 -38.69 -30.49
N VAL A 195 7.81 -37.78 -29.87
CA VAL A 195 6.35 -37.68 -30.02
C VAL A 195 6.01 -36.50 -30.93
N VAL A 196 5.43 -36.81 -32.08
CA VAL A 196 4.92 -35.87 -33.08
C VAL A 196 3.64 -35.20 -32.55
N THR A 197 3.64 -33.86 -32.49
CA THR A 197 2.46 -33.04 -32.17
C THR A 197 1.86 -32.42 -33.44
N GLY A 198 0.57 -32.65 -33.66
CA GLY A 198 -0.24 -31.94 -34.67
C GLY A 198 -0.78 -30.59 -34.16
N PRO A 199 -1.20 -29.68 -35.04
CA PRO A 199 -1.49 -28.30 -34.69
C PRO A 199 -2.91 -28.17 -34.10
N ALA A 200 -3.00 -27.79 -32.83
CA ALA A 200 -4.23 -27.31 -32.22
C ALA A 200 -4.26 -25.78 -32.25
N HIS A 201 -5.33 -25.20 -32.80
CA HIS A 201 -5.59 -23.76 -32.74
C HIS A 201 -5.75 -23.31 -31.28
N GLN A 202 -4.70 -22.69 -30.74
CA GLN A 202 -4.71 -22.08 -29.41
C GLN A 202 -5.16 -20.63 -29.52
N HIS A 203 -6.28 -20.29 -28.90
CA HIS A 203 -6.52 -18.93 -28.45
C HIS A 203 -5.50 -18.64 -27.33
N HIS A 204 -4.44 -17.89 -27.64
CA HIS A 204 -3.47 -17.41 -26.66
C HIS A 204 -4.17 -16.46 -25.69
N VAL A 205 -4.65 -17.00 -24.56
CA VAL A 205 -4.76 -16.20 -23.35
C VAL A 205 -3.32 -15.91 -22.95
N HIS A 206 -2.86 -14.69 -23.21
CA HIS A 206 -1.59 -14.18 -22.71
C HIS A 206 -1.70 -14.10 -21.18
N THR A 207 -1.49 -15.23 -20.49
CA THR A 207 -0.95 -15.19 -19.13
C THR A 207 0.40 -14.54 -19.28
N SER A 208 0.51 -13.26 -18.91
CA SER A 208 1.80 -12.57 -18.79
C SER A 208 2.73 -13.52 -18.06
N THR A 209 3.76 -14.01 -18.76
CA THR A 209 4.79 -14.87 -18.18
C THR A 209 5.47 -14.03 -17.12
N LEU A 210 4.98 -14.10 -15.88
CA LEU A 210 5.66 -13.59 -14.71
C LEU A 210 7.03 -14.23 -14.77
N ARG A 211 8.06 -13.40 -15.04
CA ARG A 211 9.45 -13.85 -15.03
C ARG A 211 9.65 -14.63 -13.74
N ASN A 212 10.21 -15.83 -13.86
CA ASN A 212 10.55 -16.63 -12.70
C ASN A 212 11.36 -15.75 -11.74
N PRO A 213 10.92 -15.54 -10.48
CA PRO A 213 11.61 -14.67 -9.54
C PRO A 213 13.10 -15.00 -9.39
N SER A 214 13.50 -16.24 -9.73
CA SER A 214 14.89 -16.72 -9.77
C SER A 214 15.86 -15.92 -10.64
N ASN A 215 15.36 -15.17 -11.65
CA ASN A 215 16.22 -14.45 -12.59
C ASN A 215 16.42 -12.97 -12.22
N GLN A 216 15.94 -12.53 -11.05
CA GLN A 216 16.13 -11.15 -10.60
C GLN A 216 17.46 -10.99 -9.86
N PRO A 217 18.10 -9.82 -9.96
CA PRO A 217 19.24 -9.52 -9.11
C PRO A 217 18.81 -9.61 -7.64
N PRO A 218 19.72 -9.99 -6.73
CA PRO A 218 19.42 -9.96 -5.31
C PRO A 218 19.02 -8.54 -4.87
N PRO A 219 18.16 -8.41 -3.84
CA PRO A 219 17.83 -7.10 -3.29
C PRO A 219 19.12 -6.36 -2.91
N PRO A 220 19.28 -5.09 -3.32
CA PRO A 220 20.42 -4.30 -2.88
C PRO A 220 20.41 -4.15 -1.36
N SER A 221 21.59 -4.17 -0.74
CA SER A 221 21.71 -3.98 0.72
C SER A 221 21.59 -2.52 1.16
N ASP A 222 21.71 -1.58 0.22
CA ASP A 222 21.61 -0.14 0.46
C ASP A 222 20.41 0.47 -0.27
N HIS A 223 19.84 1.51 0.32
CA HIS A 223 18.64 2.20 -0.12
C HIS A 223 18.83 3.01 -1.41
N ILE A 224 20.02 3.59 -1.63
CA ILE A 224 20.35 4.28 -2.89
C ILE A 224 20.30 3.27 -4.04
N ALA A 225 20.97 2.13 -3.86
CA ALA A 225 20.95 1.05 -4.81
C ALA A 225 19.53 0.48 -5.01
N THR A 226 18.69 0.48 -3.96
CA THR A 226 17.28 0.08 -4.05
C THR A 226 16.47 1.04 -4.93
N SER A 227 16.70 2.35 -4.84
CA SER A 227 16.05 3.32 -5.73
C SER A 227 16.45 3.09 -7.19
N GLN A 228 17.74 2.92 -7.46
CA GLN A 228 18.23 2.59 -8.81
C GLN A 228 17.69 1.25 -9.32
N TYR A 229 17.56 0.26 -8.43
CA TYR A 229 16.94 -1.02 -8.73
C TYR A 229 15.49 -0.84 -9.17
N LEU A 230 14.69 -0.05 -8.42
CA LEU A 230 13.30 0.24 -8.80
C LEU A 230 13.22 0.93 -10.17
N GLU A 231 14.05 1.93 -10.45
CA GLU A 231 14.03 2.61 -11.77
C GLU A 231 14.46 1.68 -12.91
N THR A 232 15.29 0.68 -12.62
CA THR A 232 15.79 -0.27 -13.63
C THR A 232 14.79 -1.40 -13.88
N HIS A 233 14.24 -1.98 -12.80
CA HIS A 233 13.43 -3.19 -12.84
C HIS A 233 11.93 -2.92 -12.73
N HIS A 234 11.53 -1.72 -12.31
CA HIS A 234 10.14 -1.31 -12.10
C HIS A 234 9.39 -2.22 -11.13
N GLN A 235 10.11 -2.96 -10.28
CA GLN A 235 9.56 -3.99 -9.42
C GLN A 235 10.23 -3.96 -8.06
N VAL A 236 9.46 -4.15 -7.01
CA VAL A 236 10.02 -4.36 -5.67
C VAL A 236 10.73 -5.72 -5.61
N PRO A 237 12.00 -5.79 -5.18
CA PRO A 237 12.74 -7.05 -5.14
C PRO A 237 12.03 -8.10 -4.29
N TYR A 238 12.23 -9.37 -4.65
CA TYR A 238 11.71 -10.49 -3.88
C TYR A 238 12.68 -10.85 -2.76
N PRO A 239 12.21 -10.95 -1.50
CA PRO A 239 13.01 -11.52 -0.44
C PRO A 239 13.37 -12.97 -0.81
N PRO A 240 14.66 -13.34 -0.87
CA PRO A 240 15.09 -14.69 -1.28
C PRO A 240 14.48 -15.82 -0.46
N GLN A 241 14.07 -15.52 0.76
CA GLN A 241 13.51 -16.42 1.77
C GLN A 241 12.03 -16.71 1.52
N TRP A 242 11.36 -15.93 0.65
CA TRP A 242 9.94 -16.11 0.35
C TRP A 242 9.76 -17.01 -0.86
N ILE A 243 9.31 -18.22 -0.60
CA ILE A 243 8.88 -19.15 -1.66
C ILE A 243 7.43 -18.84 -1.99
N LEU A 244 7.21 -18.21 -3.14
CA LEU A 244 5.90 -17.72 -3.55
C LEU A 244 5.19 -18.73 -4.47
N PRO A 245 4.07 -19.36 -4.05
CA PRO A 245 3.27 -20.21 -4.94
C PRO A 245 2.72 -19.43 -6.13
N PRO A 246 2.38 -20.05 -7.27
CA PRO A 246 1.76 -19.35 -8.39
C PRO A 246 0.53 -18.52 -7.99
N ALA A 247 0.38 -17.34 -8.58
CA ALA A 247 -0.80 -16.50 -8.35
C ALA A 247 -2.04 -17.15 -8.99
N VAL A 248 -3.12 -17.26 -8.23
CA VAL A 248 -4.44 -17.71 -8.71
C VAL A 248 -5.36 -16.55 -9.09
N ALA A 249 -5.08 -15.36 -8.56
CA ALA A 249 -5.73 -14.11 -8.96
C ALA A 249 -4.79 -12.93 -8.70
N THR A 250 -4.96 -11.85 -9.47
CA THR A 250 -4.19 -10.61 -9.30
C THR A 250 -5.16 -9.44 -9.26
N PHE A 251 -4.92 -8.53 -8.33
CA PHE A 251 -5.65 -7.27 -8.19
C PHE A 251 -4.68 -6.11 -8.29
N HIS A 252 -5.15 -5.03 -8.92
CA HIS A 252 -4.43 -3.77 -9.09
C HIS A 252 -5.11 -2.70 -8.25
N SER A 253 -4.31 -1.95 -7.50
CA SER A 253 -4.78 -0.85 -6.66
C SER A 253 -4.77 0.46 -7.43
N HIS A 254 -5.82 1.24 -7.21
CA HIS A 254 -5.95 2.60 -7.69
C HIS A 254 -6.46 3.49 -6.56
N SER A 255 -5.69 4.51 -6.20
CA SER A 255 -6.03 5.42 -5.11
C SER A 255 -6.52 6.77 -5.64
N ILE A 256 -7.57 7.30 -5.01
CA ILE A 256 -8.17 8.59 -5.32
C ILE A 256 -7.88 9.54 -4.16
N TYR A 257 -7.22 10.64 -4.46
CA TYR A 257 -6.81 11.64 -3.48
C TYR A 257 -7.49 12.98 -3.76
N GLY A 258 -7.80 13.72 -2.69
CA GLY A 258 -8.32 15.07 -2.81
C GLY A 258 -7.28 16.05 -3.36
N PRO A 259 -7.70 17.21 -3.90
CA PRO A 259 -6.84 18.18 -4.61
C PRO A 259 -5.76 18.83 -3.72
N LYS A 260 -5.87 18.69 -2.41
CA LYS A 260 -4.92 19.23 -1.41
C LYS A 260 -4.27 18.14 -0.56
N ALA A 261 -4.56 16.87 -0.82
CA ALA A 261 -3.93 15.79 -0.09
C ALA A 261 -2.43 15.72 -0.46
N ASP A 262 -1.63 15.15 0.43
CA ASP A 262 -0.28 14.68 0.11
C ASP A 262 -0.30 13.13 0.04
N TRP A 263 0.82 12.52 -0.37
CA TRP A 263 0.93 11.06 -0.46
C TRP A 263 0.72 10.33 0.88
N LEU A 264 0.96 11.02 2.00
CA LEU A 264 0.91 10.48 3.36
C LEU A 264 -0.50 10.59 3.95
N GLU A 265 -1.34 11.48 3.45
CA GLU A 265 -2.76 11.54 3.79
C GLU A 265 -3.51 10.28 3.34
N SER A 266 -4.61 9.99 4.03
CA SER A 266 -5.49 8.90 3.64
C SER A 266 -6.19 9.28 2.33
N PRO A 267 -6.17 8.42 1.30
CA PRO A 267 -6.94 8.66 0.08
C PRO A 267 -8.43 8.74 0.41
N GLU A 268 -9.19 9.49 -0.38
CA GLU A 268 -10.65 9.55 -0.26
C GLU A 268 -11.29 8.19 -0.59
N ALA A 269 -10.73 7.52 -1.59
CA ALA A 269 -11.11 6.17 -1.96
C ALA A 269 -9.92 5.33 -2.46
N VAL A 270 -10.02 4.02 -2.27
CA VAL A 270 -9.08 3.03 -2.83
C VAL A 270 -9.88 1.98 -3.58
N ILE A 271 -9.43 1.63 -4.77
CA ILE A 271 -10.11 0.70 -5.67
C ILE A 271 -9.17 -0.45 -5.94
N TRP A 272 -9.66 -1.68 -5.81
CA TRP A 272 -8.95 -2.88 -6.24
C TRP A 272 -9.75 -3.57 -7.35
N GLY A 273 -9.13 -3.75 -8.51
CA GLY A 273 -9.75 -4.39 -9.67
C GLY A 273 -8.82 -5.40 -10.34
N THR A 274 -9.36 -6.25 -11.20
CA THR A 274 -8.56 -7.25 -11.93
C THR A 274 -7.92 -6.70 -13.20
N ALA A 275 -8.43 -5.59 -13.74
CA ALA A 275 -7.80 -4.90 -14.86
C ALA A 275 -6.77 -3.89 -14.38
N ARG A 276 -5.71 -3.75 -15.18
CA ARG A 276 -4.70 -2.72 -14.96
C ARG A 276 -5.22 -1.37 -15.38
N ARG A 277 -4.62 -0.34 -14.81
CA ARG A 277 -4.89 1.03 -15.23
C ARG A 277 -4.49 1.30 -16.68
N SER A 278 -3.41 0.67 -17.12
CA SER A 278 -2.85 0.83 -18.46
C SER A 278 -3.66 0.10 -19.54
N GLU A 279 -4.58 -0.80 -19.18
CA GLU A 279 -5.42 -1.55 -20.12
C GLU A 279 -6.60 -0.69 -20.61
N LYS A 280 -6.31 0.28 -21.47
CA LYS A 280 -7.36 1.04 -22.18
C LYS A 280 -7.99 0.14 -23.26
N GLY A 281 -9.32 0.03 -23.28
CA GLY A 281 -10.08 -0.52 -24.43
C GLY A 281 -10.57 -1.96 -24.32
N ARG A 282 -10.11 -2.77 -23.36
CA ARG A 282 -10.84 -3.99 -22.98
C ARG A 282 -12.01 -3.55 -22.10
N GLY A 283 -13.24 -3.97 -22.43
CA GLY A 283 -14.47 -3.44 -21.84
C GLY A 283 -14.37 -3.22 -20.33
N LYS A 284 -14.94 -2.10 -19.83
CA LYS A 284 -14.83 -1.64 -18.44
C LYS A 284 -15.08 -2.80 -17.46
N SER A 285 -14.02 -3.43 -16.98
CA SER A 285 -14.15 -4.42 -15.91
C SER A 285 -14.53 -3.64 -14.66
N LEU A 286 -15.66 -3.99 -14.07
CA LEU A 286 -16.09 -3.33 -12.84
C LEU A 286 -15.04 -3.57 -11.74
N PRO A 287 -14.75 -2.55 -10.91
CA PRO A 287 -13.85 -2.72 -9.78
C PRO A 287 -14.38 -3.81 -8.85
N THR A 288 -13.48 -4.61 -8.28
CA THR A 288 -13.88 -5.73 -7.42
C THR A 288 -14.13 -5.26 -5.99
N TYR A 289 -13.29 -4.36 -5.48
CA TYR A 289 -13.41 -3.81 -4.13
C TYR A 289 -13.23 -2.31 -4.13
N TYR A 290 -14.07 -1.60 -3.38
CA TYR A 290 -14.08 -0.15 -3.28
C TYR A 290 -14.08 0.28 -1.81
N PHE A 291 -13.07 1.01 -1.41
CA PHE A 291 -12.91 1.57 -0.07
C PHE A 291 -13.36 3.02 -0.07
N THR A 292 -14.23 3.40 0.87
CA THR A 292 -14.57 4.80 1.15
C THR A 292 -13.96 5.19 2.48
N CYS A 293 -12.96 6.05 2.45
CA CYS A 293 -12.26 6.51 3.65
C CYS A 293 -12.98 7.71 4.26
N LYS A 294 -13.15 7.69 5.57
CA LYS A 294 -13.76 8.76 6.36
C LYS A 294 -12.83 9.10 7.50
N LYS A 295 -12.18 10.26 7.42
CA LYS A 295 -11.46 10.85 8.54
C LYS A 295 -12.48 11.62 9.38
N LYS A 296 -12.74 11.17 10.60
CA LYS A 296 -13.58 11.89 11.56
C LYS A 296 -12.71 12.30 12.75
N GLY A 297 -12.80 13.57 13.15
CA GLY A 297 -11.98 14.11 14.23
C GLY A 297 -11.48 15.51 13.89
N GLY A 298 -11.45 16.37 14.89
CA GLY A 298 -10.88 17.72 14.81
C GLY A 298 -9.84 17.89 15.92
N SER A 299 -9.29 19.09 16.10
CA SER A 299 -8.26 19.38 17.12
C SER A 299 -8.67 18.97 18.55
N LEU A 300 -9.98 18.93 18.85
CA LEU A 300 -10.52 18.61 20.16
C LEU A 300 -10.93 17.14 20.36
N ARG A 301 -10.97 16.33 19.29
CA ARG A 301 -11.45 14.94 19.37
C ARG A 301 -10.34 13.99 18.92
N ALA A 302 -10.24 12.86 19.62
CA ALA A 302 -9.34 11.79 19.24
C ALA A 302 -9.46 11.47 17.74
N PRO A 303 -8.34 11.38 17.00
CA PRO A 303 -8.38 11.08 15.59
C PRO A 303 -9.01 9.69 15.39
N ARG A 304 -10.05 9.64 14.54
CA ARG A 304 -10.77 8.43 14.19
C ARG A 304 -10.57 8.16 12.71
N TYR A 305 -9.90 7.06 12.42
CA TYR A 305 -9.72 6.56 11.07
C TYR A 305 -10.78 5.50 10.82
N GLN A 306 -11.59 5.70 9.78
CA GLN A 306 -12.61 4.75 9.40
C GLN A 306 -12.61 4.57 7.90
N TRP A 307 -12.91 3.36 7.46
CA TRP A 307 -13.28 3.11 6.08
C TRP A 307 -14.31 1.99 6.00
N SER A 308 -15.06 2.00 4.90
CA SER A 308 -15.99 0.94 4.52
C SER A 308 -15.57 0.37 3.18
N MET A 309 -15.45 -0.95 3.07
CA MET A 309 -15.18 -1.66 1.82
C MET A 309 -16.49 -2.19 1.25
N THR A 310 -16.74 -1.98 -0.04
CA THR A 310 -17.93 -2.42 -0.78
C THR A 310 -17.50 -3.20 -2.03
N ASN A 311 -18.39 -4.01 -2.61
CA ASN A 311 -18.16 -4.67 -3.90
C ASN A 311 -19.29 -4.30 -4.87
N PRO A 312 -19.01 -3.48 -5.90
CA PRO A 312 -20.05 -2.97 -6.80
C PRO A 312 -20.56 -4.02 -7.80
N ILE A 313 -19.89 -5.16 -7.96
CA ILE A 313 -20.28 -6.22 -8.92
C ILE A 313 -21.49 -7.02 -8.40
N ALA A 314 -21.73 -7.03 -7.08
CA ALA A 314 -22.73 -7.88 -6.46
C ALA A 314 -24.19 -7.51 -6.81
N GLU A 315 -24.44 -6.35 -7.45
CA GLU A 315 -25.78 -5.77 -7.56
C GLU A 315 -26.19 -5.51 -9.00
N LYS A 316 -26.76 -6.54 -9.64
CA LYS A 316 -27.65 -6.36 -10.81
C LYS A 316 -29.11 -6.13 -10.42
N LYS A 317 -29.43 -6.04 -9.12
CA LYS A 317 -30.75 -5.70 -8.60
C LYS A 317 -30.61 -4.43 -7.77
N ALA A 318 -31.51 -3.48 -7.99
CA ALA A 318 -31.46 -2.07 -7.53
C ALA A 318 -31.48 -1.85 -6.00
N ASP A 319 -31.14 -2.86 -5.20
CA ASP A 319 -31.20 -2.81 -3.73
C ASP A 319 -29.78 -2.76 -3.13
N LYS A 320 -29.37 -1.52 -2.82
CA LYS A 320 -28.37 -1.10 -1.81
C LYS A 320 -27.00 -1.78 -1.84
N THR A 321 -25.98 -0.99 -2.20
CA THR A 321 -24.55 -1.34 -2.14
C THR A 321 -24.20 -2.02 -0.82
N LYS A 322 -23.94 -3.32 -0.91
CA LYS A 322 -23.62 -4.14 0.24
C LYS A 322 -22.19 -3.85 0.68
N GLU A 323 -22.07 -3.22 1.84
CA GLU A 323 -20.81 -3.13 2.59
C GLU A 323 -20.26 -4.57 2.78
N LEU A 324 -18.96 -4.77 2.81
CA LEU A 324 -18.34 -6.08 3.04
C LEU A 324 -17.62 -6.07 4.39
N PHE A 325 -16.84 -5.02 4.60
CA PHE A 325 -16.08 -4.79 5.82
C PHE A 325 -16.14 -3.34 6.22
N LYS A 326 -16.12 -3.11 7.53
CA LYS A 326 -16.01 -1.80 8.14
C LYS A 326 -14.84 -1.80 9.10
N TYR A 327 -13.96 -0.81 8.95
CA TYR A 327 -12.82 -0.63 9.83
C TYR A 327 -12.99 0.62 10.69
N GLU A 328 -12.57 0.51 11.95
CA GLU A 328 -12.48 1.63 12.87
C GLU A 328 -11.22 1.53 13.73
N LEU A 329 -10.39 2.57 13.65
CA LEU A 329 -9.25 2.80 14.52
C LEU A 329 -9.47 4.08 15.33
N ARG A 330 -9.32 3.97 16.64
CA ARG A 330 -9.24 5.10 17.57
C ARG A 330 -7.88 5.10 18.22
N LEU A 331 -7.21 6.24 18.12
CA LEU A 331 -5.97 6.50 18.86
C LEU A 331 -6.28 7.37 20.07
N ASP A 332 -5.51 7.18 21.13
CA ASP A 332 -5.52 8.06 22.28
C ASP A 332 -4.90 9.41 21.88
N PRO A 333 -5.57 10.54 22.10
CA PRO A 333 -5.10 11.84 21.59
C PRO A 333 -3.83 12.35 22.28
N VAL A 334 -3.51 11.85 23.49
CA VAL A 334 -2.36 12.30 24.27
C VAL A 334 -1.15 11.44 23.94
N THR A 335 -1.32 10.11 23.97
CA THR A 335 -0.21 9.17 23.78
C THR A 335 -0.02 8.76 22.32
N ASN A 336 -0.99 9.09 21.45
CA ASN A 336 -1.08 8.59 20.08
C ASN A 336 -1.07 7.04 19.98
N LYS A 337 -1.29 6.34 21.09
CA LYS A 337 -1.34 4.87 21.14
C LYS A 337 -2.71 4.36 20.75
N ARG A 338 -2.76 3.14 20.22
CA ARG A 338 -4.01 2.45 19.87
C ARG A 338 -4.92 2.31 21.09
N LYS A 339 -6.12 2.90 21.03
CA LYS A 339 -7.17 2.77 22.05
C LYS A 339 -8.14 1.64 21.70
N THR A 340 -8.65 1.63 20.48
CA THR A 340 -9.52 0.57 19.96
C THR A 340 -9.23 0.36 18.48
N GLU A 341 -9.25 -0.88 18.03
CA GLU A 341 -9.15 -1.22 16.63
C GLU A 341 -10.07 -2.42 16.34
N THR A 342 -10.93 -2.29 15.33
CA THR A 342 -11.90 -3.31 15.00
C THR A 342 -12.13 -3.36 13.49
N LEU A 343 -12.13 -4.56 12.94
CA LEU A 343 -12.53 -4.83 11.57
C LEU A 343 -13.78 -5.72 11.60
N VAL A 344 -14.92 -5.14 11.24
CA VAL A 344 -16.24 -5.78 11.32
C VAL A 344 -16.65 -6.29 9.93
N PRO A 345 -16.73 -7.60 9.68
CA PRO A 345 -17.34 -8.13 8.46
C PRO A 345 -18.88 -8.00 8.55
N ILE A 346 -19.60 -7.92 7.41
CA ILE A 346 -21.08 -7.94 7.45
C ILE A 346 -21.62 -9.23 8.06
N LYS A 347 -20.97 -10.35 7.78
CA LYS A 347 -21.34 -11.66 8.34
C LYS A 347 -20.12 -12.23 9.04
N GLY A 348 -20.31 -12.66 10.29
CA GLY A 348 -19.28 -13.37 11.04
C GLY A 348 -18.89 -12.64 12.31
N ARG A 349 -17.69 -12.98 12.80
CA ARG A 349 -17.11 -12.40 14.01
C ARG A 349 -16.19 -11.26 13.64
N ASP A 350 -16.09 -10.27 14.52
CA ASP A 350 -15.13 -9.18 14.37
C ASP A 350 -13.70 -9.72 14.34
N LEU A 351 -12.90 -9.15 13.44
CA LEU A 351 -11.47 -9.42 13.36
C LEU A 351 -10.74 -8.39 14.21
N LEU A 352 -9.78 -8.87 15.00
CA LEU A 352 -8.93 -8.06 15.86
C LEU A 352 -7.50 -8.02 15.30
N PRO A 353 -7.22 -7.11 14.35
CA PRO A 353 -5.89 -6.95 13.81
C PRO A 353 -4.94 -6.39 14.89
N THR A 354 -3.70 -6.88 14.88
CA THR A 354 -2.64 -6.41 15.77
C THR A 354 -1.39 -6.11 14.97
N TYR A 355 -1.18 -4.80 14.74
CA TYR A 355 0.00 -4.28 14.10
C TYR A 355 1.19 -4.28 15.08
N VAL A 356 2.35 -4.71 14.59
CA VAL A 356 3.61 -4.72 15.32
C VAL A 356 4.67 -4.12 14.40
N HIS A 357 5.23 -2.98 14.82
CA HIS A 357 6.40 -2.37 14.21
C HIS A 357 7.65 -2.94 14.90
N ALA A 358 8.36 -3.87 14.25
CA ALA A 358 9.57 -4.47 14.80
C ALA A 358 10.83 -3.93 14.11
N ILE A 359 11.99 -4.19 14.70
CA ILE A 359 13.29 -3.70 14.21
C ILE A 359 13.60 -4.23 12.81
N ASN A 360 13.19 -5.45 12.50
CA ASN A 360 13.54 -6.17 11.28
C ASN A 360 12.40 -6.24 10.25
N TYR A 361 11.15 -6.11 10.67
CA TYR A 361 9.98 -6.09 9.78
C TYR A 361 8.75 -5.54 10.49
N ASP A 362 7.77 -5.12 9.71
CA ASP A 362 6.43 -4.85 10.20
C ASP A 362 5.53 -6.07 10.02
N SER A 363 4.57 -6.24 10.92
CA SER A 363 3.59 -7.31 10.79
C SER A 363 2.20 -6.93 11.26
N LEU A 364 1.19 -7.57 10.66
CA LEU A 364 -0.20 -7.48 11.08
C LEU A 364 -0.74 -8.88 11.36
N ASN A 365 -1.04 -9.15 12.62
CA ASN A 365 -1.55 -10.44 13.10
C ASN A 365 -3.06 -10.40 13.25
N PHE A 366 -3.76 -11.45 12.83
CA PHE A 366 -5.21 -11.58 13.04
C PHE A 366 -5.68 -13.04 12.95
N ILE A 367 -6.90 -13.30 13.42
CA ILE A 367 -7.59 -14.58 13.23
C ILE A 367 -8.67 -14.36 12.16
N GLY A 368 -8.63 -15.14 11.08
CA GLY A 368 -9.58 -15.04 9.99
C GLY A 368 -10.95 -15.66 10.34
N PRO A 369 -11.98 -15.45 9.50
CA PRO A 369 -13.30 -16.05 9.69
C PRO A 369 -13.29 -17.58 9.70
N ASP A 370 -12.28 -18.20 9.09
CA ASP A 370 -12.06 -19.65 9.08
C ASP A 370 -11.38 -20.18 10.35
N GLY A 371 -11.13 -19.31 11.34
CA GLY A 371 -10.49 -19.65 12.61
C GLY A 371 -8.96 -19.79 12.53
N LYS A 372 -8.34 -19.63 11.35
CA LYS A 372 -6.89 -19.71 11.22
C LYS A 372 -6.22 -18.40 11.61
N ARG A 373 -4.97 -18.52 12.05
CA ARG A 373 -4.09 -17.37 12.31
C ARG A 373 -3.42 -16.95 11.02
N TYR A 374 -3.48 -15.65 10.75
CA TYR A 374 -2.85 -15.00 9.63
C TYR A 374 -1.86 -13.95 10.13
N LYS A 375 -0.79 -13.75 9.37
CA LYS A 375 0.21 -12.71 9.64
C LYS A 375 0.65 -12.10 8.32
N TRP A 376 0.33 -10.83 8.10
CA TRP A 376 1.06 -10.04 7.11
C TRP A 376 2.46 -9.76 7.64
N VAL A 377 3.45 -9.85 6.77
CA VAL A 377 4.85 -9.53 7.06
C VAL A 377 5.36 -8.63 5.95
N THR A 378 5.88 -7.48 6.33
CA THR A 378 6.60 -6.58 5.43
C THR A 378 8.05 -7.06 5.36
N HIS A 379 8.67 -7.10 4.18
CA HIS A 379 10.02 -7.63 4.04
C HIS A 379 11.13 -6.81 4.74
N ALA A 380 10.81 -5.56 5.09
CA ALA A 380 11.68 -4.59 5.76
C ALA A 380 10.80 -3.72 6.69
N PRO A 381 11.36 -3.10 7.75
CA PRO A 381 10.58 -2.22 8.61
C PRO A 381 10.23 -0.92 7.86
N VAL A 382 9.04 -0.36 8.11
CA VAL A 382 8.70 0.96 7.60
C VAL A 382 9.56 2.03 8.29
N ASN A 383 10.35 2.74 7.51
CA ASN A 383 11.20 3.79 8.02
C ASN A 383 11.29 4.92 6.99
N SER A 384 11.21 6.17 7.43
CA SER A 384 11.56 7.33 6.60
C SER A 384 13.05 7.64 6.63
N PHE A 385 13.79 7.15 7.63
CA PHE A 385 15.22 7.41 7.78
C PHE A 385 16.04 6.44 6.92
N ASN A 386 17.31 6.79 6.72
CA ASN A 386 18.25 6.04 5.90
C ASN A 386 17.82 5.89 4.44
N LEU A 387 17.02 6.82 3.91
CA LEU A 387 16.52 6.77 2.52
C LEU A 387 15.63 5.55 2.25
N SER A 388 15.11 4.91 3.30
CA SER A 388 14.10 3.87 3.19
C SER A 388 12.85 4.42 2.52
N ARG A 389 12.40 3.75 1.46
CA ARG A 389 11.24 4.19 0.71
C ARG A 389 10.03 3.30 1.00
N TYR A 390 8.90 3.90 1.35
CA TYR A 390 7.61 3.23 1.57
C TYR A 390 7.18 2.39 0.35
N ASP A 391 7.43 2.90 -0.85
CA ASP A 391 7.08 2.23 -2.10
C ASP A 391 8.07 1.12 -2.49
N THR A 392 9.13 0.90 -1.70
CA THR A 392 10.00 -0.29 -1.82
C THR A 392 9.51 -1.45 -0.98
N LEU A 393 8.42 -1.30 -0.23
CA LEU A 393 7.91 -2.36 0.63
C LEU A 393 7.19 -3.45 -0.18
N ARG A 394 7.53 -4.70 0.11
CA ARG A 394 6.76 -5.89 -0.27
C ARG A 394 6.18 -6.52 0.99
N HIS A 395 4.97 -7.05 0.88
CA HIS A 395 4.26 -7.68 1.98
C HIS A 395 3.86 -9.09 1.57
N ALA A 396 3.93 -10.06 2.48
CA ALA A 396 3.42 -11.41 2.28
C ALA A 396 2.46 -11.79 3.41
N LEU A 397 1.36 -12.43 3.06
CA LEU A 397 0.36 -12.95 3.98
C LEU A 397 0.63 -14.43 4.22
N PHE A 398 1.04 -14.75 5.44
CA PHE A 398 1.24 -16.10 5.90
C PHE A 398 0.00 -16.62 6.61
N VAL A 399 -0.30 -17.91 6.47
CA VAL A 399 -1.36 -18.60 7.20
C VAL A 399 -0.81 -19.80 7.96
N SER A 400 -1.20 -19.95 9.23
CA SER A 400 -0.87 -21.15 10.00
C SER A 400 -1.53 -22.39 9.39
N THR A 401 -0.77 -23.48 9.26
CA THR A 401 -1.25 -24.75 8.69
C THR A 401 -2.08 -25.55 9.69
N ILE A 402 -1.97 -25.26 10.98
CA ILE A 402 -2.69 -25.97 12.04
C ILE A 402 -3.83 -25.08 12.55
N THR A 403 -5.07 -25.53 12.38
CA THR A 403 -6.27 -24.79 12.77
C THR A 403 -6.41 -24.62 14.29
N ASN A 404 -5.85 -25.54 15.09
CA ASN A 404 -6.00 -25.57 16.56
C ASN A 404 -4.66 -25.51 17.31
N GLY A 405 -3.55 -25.17 16.63
CA GLY A 405 -2.21 -25.16 17.21
C GLY A 405 -1.68 -23.76 17.43
N ASN A 406 -0.76 -23.61 18.39
CA ASN A 406 0.02 -22.38 18.61
C ASN A 406 1.15 -22.18 17.58
N GLN A 407 1.03 -22.75 16.37
CA GLN A 407 2.06 -22.60 15.36
C GLN A 407 2.03 -21.17 14.81
N ASP A 408 3.17 -20.49 14.89
CA ASP A 408 3.36 -19.17 14.31
C ASP A 408 3.10 -19.23 12.79
N PRO A 409 2.18 -18.39 12.26
CA PRO A 409 1.93 -18.31 10.82
C PRO A 409 3.18 -18.13 9.97
N LEU A 410 4.28 -17.56 10.49
CA LEU A 410 5.55 -17.40 9.76
C LEU A 410 6.11 -18.71 9.18
N PHE A 411 5.81 -19.85 9.81
CA PHE A 411 6.23 -21.18 9.34
C PHE A 411 5.19 -21.83 8.42
N GLY A 412 4.13 -21.12 8.09
CA GLY A 412 3.03 -21.57 7.25
C GLY A 412 3.20 -21.20 5.78
N GLN A 413 2.12 -21.34 5.02
CA GLN A 413 2.11 -21.05 3.58
C GLN A 413 1.86 -19.56 3.31
N ILE A 414 2.56 -18.99 2.32
CA ILE A 414 2.22 -17.67 1.77
C ILE A 414 0.97 -17.82 0.88
N VAL A 415 -0.14 -17.19 1.29
CA VAL A 415 -1.43 -17.26 0.60
C VAL A 415 -1.75 -16.02 -0.22
N ALA A 416 -1.05 -14.92 0.02
CA ALA A 416 -1.08 -13.71 -0.80
C ALA A 416 0.21 -12.91 -0.62
N ASP A 417 0.54 -12.05 -1.58
CA ASP A 417 1.58 -11.04 -1.43
C ASP A 417 1.21 -9.76 -2.18
N HIS A 418 1.79 -8.66 -1.75
CA HIS A 418 1.54 -7.33 -2.27
C HIS A 418 2.86 -6.59 -2.52
N ALA A 419 2.88 -5.80 -3.59
CA ALA A 419 3.99 -4.91 -3.93
C ALA A 419 3.46 -3.60 -4.54
N TYR A 420 4.08 -2.47 -4.20
CA TYR A 420 3.76 -1.18 -4.82
C TYR A 420 4.12 -1.13 -6.30
N TRP A 421 5.19 -1.83 -6.70
CA TRP A 421 5.64 -1.91 -8.08
C TRP A 421 5.80 -3.36 -8.50
N ASP A 422 5.06 -3.75 -9.53
CA ASP A 422 4.96 -5.14 -9.98
C ASP A 422 5.87 -5.50 -11.16
N GLY A 423 6.61 -4.54 -11.69
CA GLY A 423 7.52 -4.75 -12.83
C GLY A 423 6.82 -4.85 -14.17
N TYR A 424 5.50 -4.64 -14.22
CA TYR A 424 4.76 -4.94 -15.43
C TYR A 424 5.23 -4.12 -16.62
N ASN A 425 5.35 -4.80 -17.75
CA ASN A 425 5.62 -4.22 -19.03
C ASN A 425 4.57 -4.74 -20.00
N ASN A 426 3.81 -3.84 -20.61
CA ASN A 426 2.86 -4.22 -21.63
C ASN A 426 3.56 -4.16 -23.00
N PRO A 427 3.97 -5.31 -23.58
CA PRO A 427 4.65 -5.32 -24.87
C PRO A 427 3.72 -4.89 -26.01
N ASP A 428 2.40 -4.94 -25.80
CA ASP A 428 1.39 -4.64 -26.82
C ASP A 428 0.83 -3.23 -26.67
N TYR A 429 1.33 -2.42 -25.73
CA TYR A 429 0.83 -1.07 -25.54
C TYR A 429 1.22 -0.18 -26.72
N VAL A 430 0.23 0.44 -27.36
CA VAL A 430 0.42 1.28 -28.55
C VAL A 430 0.43 2.76 -28.16
N HIS A 431 1.59 3.39 -28.27
CA HIS A 431 1.77 4.83 -28.07
C HIS A 431 1.45 5.61 -29.35
N SER A 432 0.15 5.76 -29.64
CA SER A 432 -0.33 6.47 -30.84
C SER A 432 0.23 7.89 -30.97
N GLY A 433 0.64 8.26 -32.18
CA GLY A 433 1.18 9.60 -32.48
C GLY A 433 2.64 9.81 -32.07
N ILE A 434 3.26 8.88 -31.35
CA ILE A 434 4.65 8.97 -30.92
C ILE A 434 5.55 8.22 -31.89
N GLU A 435 6.62 8.88 -32.33
CA GLU A 435 7.62 8.37 -33.25
C GLU A 435 8.93 8.11 -32.51
N CYS A 436 9.56 6.97 -32.75
CA CYS A 436 10.85 6.65 -32.17
C CYS A 436 11.97 7.42 -32.90
N GLY A 437 12.71 8.27 -32.19
CA GLY A 437 13.85 9.01 -32.74
C GLY A 437 15.01 8.14 -33.24
N GLY A 438 15.07 6.87 -32.84
CA GLY A 438 16.01 5.86 -33.33
C GLY A 438 15.61 5.25 -34.67
N CYS A 439 14.61 4.36 -34.66
CA CYS A 439 14.19 3.60 -35.84
C CYS A 439 13.05 4.24 -36.64
N THR A 440 12.57 5.43 -36.28
CA THR A 440 11.43 6.15 -36.91
C THR A 440 10.08 5.40 -36.85
N MET A 441 9.98 4.33 -36.05
CA MET A 441 8.70 3.60 -35.93
C MET A 441 7.61 4.51 -35.33
N LYS A 442 6.42 4.48 -35.94
CA LYS A 442 5.25 5.23 -35.51
C LYS A 442 3.98 4.42 -35.80
N PRO A 443 3.15 4.10 -34.79
CA PRO A 443 3.34 4.37 -33.37
C PRO A 443 4.45 3.49 -32.74
N ILE A 444 4.99 3.92 -31.60
CA ILE A 444 5.81 3.01 -30.75
C ILE A 444 4.90 1.93 -30.15
N ILE A 445 5.29 0.67 -30.32
CA ILE A 445 4.63 -0.50 -29.75
C ILE A 445 5.51 -1.06 -28.63
N GLY A 446 4.92 -1.31 -27.46
CA GLY A 446 5.62 -1.82 -26.28
C GLY A 446 6.19 -0.70 -25.42
N THR A 447 7.40 -0.91 -24.88
CA THR A 447 8.01 0.06 -23.95
C THR A 447 8.49 1.30 -24.68
N ARG A 448 7.88 2.45 -24.34
CA ARG A 448 8.38 3.78 -24.68
C ARG A 448 9.33 4.31 -23.62
N TRP A 449 10.44 4.88 -24.08
CA TRP A 449 11.41 5.61 -23.28
C TRP A 449 11.42 7.07 -23.70
N GLY A 450 11.12 8.00 -22.79
CA GLY A 450 11.19 9.44 -23.03
C GLY A 450 12.46 10.05 -22.46
N CYS A 451 13.12 10.92 -23.21
CA CYS A 451 14.27 11.66 -22.71
C CYS A 451 13.84 12.78 -21.74
N LYS A 452 14.55 12.92 -20.62
CA LYS A 452 14.37 13.99 -19.62
C LYS A 452 15.03 15.31 -20.03
N VAL A 453 16.00 15.25 -20.94
CA VAL A 453 16.84 16.40 -21.34
C VAL A 453 16.41 16.96 -22.69
N CYS A 454 16.13 16.08 -23.65
CA CYS A 454 15.72 16.47 -24.99
C CYS A 454 14.20 16.55 -25.05
N GLU A 455 13.68 17.69 -25.48
CA GLU A 455 12.26 17.87 -25.72
C GLU A 455 11.78 16.95 -26.86
N SER A 456 10.65 16.26 -26.65
CA SER A 456 10.01 15.39 -27.63
C SER A 456 10.90 14.25 -28.19
N HIS A 457 11.94 13.85 -27.47
CA HIS A 457 12.78 12.73 -27.88
C HIS A 457 12.36 11.44 -27.18
N ASP A 458 11.63 10.61 -27.92
CA ASP A 458 11.18 9.29 -27.49
C ASP A 458 11.88 8.19 -28.28
N VAL A 459 12.17 7.06 -27.63
CA VAL A 459 12.73 5.88 -28.29
C VAL A 459 11.99 4.62 -27.84
N CYS A 460 11.93 3.61 -28.71
CA CYS A 460 11.47 2.27 -28.33
C CYS A 460 12.51 1.53 -27.50
N ASP A 461 12.12 0.43 -26.86
CA ASP A 461 13.00 -0.38 -26.02
C ASP A 461 14.26 -0.88 -26.74
N ASP A 462 14.11 -1.32 -28.00
CA ASP A 462 15.22 -1.84 -28.80
C ASP A 462 16.22 -0.74 -29.13
N CYS A 463 15.74 0.46 -29.52
CA CYS A 463 16.63 1.61 -29.78
C CYS A 463 17.33 2.07 -28.50
N ARG A 464 16.63 2.07 -27.35
CA ARG A 464 17.24 2.40 -26.05
C ARG A 464 18.34 1.40 -25.69
N ARG A 465 18.13 0.10 -25.87
CA ARG A 465 19.13 -0.94 -25.60
C ARG A 465 20.31 -0.89 -26.57
N ALA A 466 20.07 -0.57 -27.84
CA ALA A 466 21.08 -0.44 -28.86
C ALA A 466 21.79 0.93 -28.86
N ASN A 467 21.42 1.86 -27.96
CA ASN A 467 21.87 3.25 -27.94
C ASN A 467 21.68 3.98 -29.29
N LEU A 468 20.61 3.68 -30.03
CA LEU A 468 20.30 4.31 -31.31
C LEU A 468 19.58 5.64 -31.09
N SER A 469 20.13 6.72 -31.66
CA SER A 469 19.65 8.12 -31.48
C SER A 469 19.74 8.61 -30.03
N VAL A 470 20.48 7.90 -29.18
CA VAL A 470 20.78 8.29 -27.81
C VAL A 470 22.03 9.17 -27.80
N LEU A 471 21.85 10.48 -27.65
CA LEU A 471 23.00 11.37 -27.41
C LEU A 471 23.57 11.09 -26.01
N PRO A 472 24.87 11.32 -25.77
CA PRO A 472 25.47 11.14 -24.44
C PRO A 472 24.80 11.97 -23.33
N ALA A 473 24.16 13.09 -23.69
CA ALA A 473 23.40 13.92 -22.77
C ALA A 473 21.98 13.42 -22.50
N CYS A 474 21.46 12.47 -23.27
CA CYS A 474 20.10 11.95 -23.10
C CYS A 474 20.00 11.13 -21.81
N GLN A 475 18.99 11.43 -20.99
CA GLN A 475 18.63 10.65 -19.82
C GLN A 475 17.22 10.10 -20.02
N PHE A 476 17.06 8.79 -20.14
CA PHE A 476 15.76 8.19 -20.45
C PHE A 476 14.99 7.77 -19.21
N THR A 477 13.68 7.92 -19.28
CA THR A 477 12.72 7.36 -18.34
C THR A 477 11.68 6.52 -19.06
N ARG A 478 11.19 5.48 -18.40
CA ARG A 478 10.23 4.54 -18.98
C ARG A 478 8.81 5.05 -18.80
N PHE A 479 8.02 5.09 -19.88
CA PHE A 479 6.66 5.64 -19.89
C PHE A 479 5.56 4.68 -19.41
N SER A 480 5.87 3.42 -19.15
CA SER A 480 4.90 2.49 -18.54
C SER A 480 5.14 2.44 -17.04
N LEU A 481 4.22 3.01 -16.26
CA LEU A 481 4.29 2.92 -14.81
C LEU A 481 3.93 1.51 -14.35
N PRO A 482 4.68 0.95 -13.37
CA PRO A 482 4.25 -0.26 -12.70
C PRO A 482 2.98 0.03 -11.89
N ASP A 483 2.15 -1.00 -11.71
CA ASP A 483 0.94 -0.90 -10.91
C ASP A 483 1.22 -1.44 -9.50
N GLU A 484 0.50 -0.89 -8.51
CA GLU A 484 0.40 -1.52 -7.20
C GLU A 484 -0.42 -2.81 -7.32
N THR A 485 0.14 -3.94 -6.89
CA THR A 485 -0.45 -5.27 -7.10
C THR A 485 -0.61 -6.07 -5.82
N LEU A 486 -1.69 -6.83 -5.77
CA LEU A 486 -1.96 -7.88 -4.80
C LEU A 486 -2.17 -9.19 -5.55
N HIS A 487 -1.32 -10.17 -5.31
CA HIS A 487 -1.48 -11.51 -5.85
C HIS A 487 -2.07 -12.42 -4.78
N ILE A 488 -3.20 -13.06 -5.10
CA ILE A 488 -3.74 -14.17 -4.30
C ILE A 488 -3.05 -15.44 -4.78
N ARG A 489 -2.49 -16.21 -3.86
CA ARG A 489 -1.71 -17.44 -4.13
C ARG A 489 -2.40 -18.71 -3.66
N SER A 490 -3.51 -18.59 -2.94
CA SER A 490 -4.33 -19.72 -2.50
C SER A 490 -5.80 -19.45 -2.79
N SER A 491 -6.46 -20.39 -3.47
CA SER A 491 -7.91 -20.34 -3.73
C SER A 491 -8.77 -20.55 -2.48
N ARG A 492 -8.15 -20.95 -1.36
CA ARG A 492 -8.84 -21.23 -0.10
C ARG A 492 -8.96 -20.02 0.81
N VAL A 493 -8.34 -18.89 0.46
CA VAL A 493 -8.38 -17.68 1.28
C VAL A 493 -9.60 -16.83 0.94
N ASP A 494 -10.20 -16.20 1.95
CA ASP A 494 -11.23 -15.19 1.76
C ASP A 494 -10.61 -13.91 1.18
N VAL A 495 -10.72 -13.73 -0.14
CA VAL A 495 -10.11 -12.61 -0.87
C VAL A 495 -10.52 -11.24 -0.29
N PRO A 496 -11.81 -10.94 -0.07
CA PRO A 496 -12.24 -9.73 0.66
C PRO A 496 -11.47 -9.47 1.97
N MET A 497 -11.25 -10.50 2.80
CA MET A 497 -10.49 -10.37 4.04
C MET A 497 -9.02 -10.02 3.77
N VAL A 498 -8.39 -10.63 2.76
CA VAL A 498 -7.01 -10.31 2.36
C VAL A 498 -6.90 -8.84 1.95
N VAL A 499 -7.78 -8.35 1.09
CA VAL A 499 -7.77 -6.94 0.64
C VAL A 499 -8.01 -5.98 1.81
N ALA A 500 -8.99 -6.28 2.66
CA ALA A 500 -9.33 -5.47 3.82
C ALA A 500 -8.16 -5.38 4.82
N THR A 501 -7.52 -6.49 5.14
CA THR A 501 -6.40 -6.53 6.11
C THR A 501 -5.11 -5.93 5.55
N LEU A 502 -4.86 -6.03 4.24
CA LEU A 502 -3.78 -5.31 3.58
C LEU A 502 -3.97 -3.79 3.74
N GLN A 503 -5.18 -3.28 3.56
CA GLN A 503 -5.46 -1.85 3.74
C GLN A 503 -5.16 -1.39 5.17
N ILE A 504 -5.45 -2.21 6.18
CA ILE A 504 -5.11 -1.92 7.59
C ILE A 504 -3.60 -1.82 7.78
N LEU A 505 -2.83 -2.78 7.23
CA LEU A 505 -1.37 -2.76 7.31
C LEU A 505 -0.82 -1.46 6.73
N LYS A 506 -1.26 -1.09 5.52
CA LYS A 506 -0.85 0.14 4.85
C LYS A 506 -1.20 1.40 5.65
N ASP A 507 -2.39 1.43 6.26
CA ASP A 507 -2.82 2.56 7.10
C ASP A 507 -1.90 2.73 8.33
N TRP A 508 -1.49 1.62 8.96
CA TRP A 508 -0.54 1.62 10.06
C TRP A 508 0.86 2.06 9.64
N GLU A 509 1.35 1.59 8.50
CA GLU A 509 2.65 2.02 7.98
C GLU A 509 2.67 3.52 7.68
N LYS A 510 1.61 4.05 7.05
CA LYS A 510 1.44 5.49 6.89
C LYS A 510 1.34 6.22 8.23
N HIS A 511 0.70 5.64 9.23
CA HIS A 511 0.64 6.23 10.57
C HIS A 511 2.04 6.33 11.24
N THR A 512 2.85 5.28 11.10
CA THR A 512 4.25 5.28 11.56
C THR A 512 5.05 6.41 10.88
N LEU A 513 4.92 6.53 9.55
CA LEU A 513 5.57 7.60 8.79
C LEU A 513 5.08 9.01 9.17
N ARG A 514 3.80 9.21 9.50
CA ARG A 514 3.29 10.48 10.05
C ARG A 514 3.93 10.82 11.40
N THR A 515 4.10 9.82 12.25
CA THR A 515 4.76 9.99 13.55
C THR A 515 6.23 10.39 13.36
N GLN A 516 6.93 9.73 12.44
CA GLN A 516 8.30 10.07 12.08
C GLN A 516 8.42 11.49 11.48
N LYS A 517 7.52 11.88 10.57
CA LYS A 517 7.44 13.25 10.03
C LYS A 517 7.24 14.30 11.14
N ALA A 518 6.41 14.00 12.14
CA ALA A 518 6.18 14.90 13.26
C ALA A 518 7.39 15.00 14.21
N GLN A 519 8.08 13.88 14.44
CA GLN A 519 9.21 13.80 15.37
C GLN A 519 10.51 14.33 14.75
N TYR A 520 10.73 14.09 13.46
CA TYR A 520 11.96 14.41 12.74
C TYR A 520 11.64 15.04 11.36
N PRO A 521 11.06 16.25 11.33
CA PRO A 521 10.53 16.85 10.10
C PRO A 521 11.62 17.10 9.05
N ASN A 522 12.82 17.51 9.46
CA ASN A 522 13.92 17.81 8.54
C ASN A 522 14.48 16.54 7.88
N ASP A 523 14.73 15.50 8.67
CA ASP A 523 15.24 14.22 8.16
C ASP A 523 14.21 13.53 7.27
N PHE A 524 12.93 13.60 7.66
CA PHE A 524 11.83 13.12 6.83
C PHE A 524 11.76 13.87 5.49
N ALA A 525 11.85 15.20 5.51
CA ALA A 525 11.84 16.01 4.29
C ALA A 525 13.05 15.74 3.39
N ALA A 526 14.24 15.55 3.98
CA ALA A 526 15.44 15.19 3.24
C ALA A 526 15.30 13.81 2.56
N SER A 527 14.76 12.82 3.27
CA SER A 527 14.49 11.49 2.71
C SER A 527 13.47 11.53 1.57
N VAL A 528 12.38 12.28 1.74
CA VAL A 528 11.38 12.51 0.69
C VAL A 528 12.02 13.21 -0.53
N ALA A 529 12.82 14.25 -0.31
CA ALA A 529 13.51 14.95 -1.38
C ALA A 529 14.49 14.04 -2.15
N GLU A 530 15.21 13.16 -1.44
CA GLU A 530 16.09 12.16 -2.05
C GLU A 530 15.30 11.17 -2.92
N ALA A 531 14.22 10.60 -2.38
CA ALA A 531 13.37 9.68 -3.13
C ALA A 531 12.83 10.34 -4.41
N ARG A 532 12.41 11.60 -4.32
CA ARG A 532 11.88 12.40 -5.43
C ARG A 532 12.92 12.76 -6.51
N LYS A 533 14.22 12.49 -6.32
CA LYS A 533 15.22 12.59 -7.40
C LYS A 533 15.02 11.53 -8.49
N HIS A 534 14.32 10.45 -8.17
CA HIS A 534 13.99 9.35 -9.06
C HIS A 534 12.52 9.40 -9.50
N ASP A 535 12.17 8.79 -10.64
CA ASP A 535 10.85 8.98 -11.24
C ASP A 535 9.76 8.24 -10.46
N LEU A 536 9.99 6.99 -10.09
CA LEU A 536 9.07 6.24 -9.23
C LEU A 536 8.97 6.89 -7.86
N GLY A 537 10.07 7.41 -7.32
CA GLY A 537 10.03 8.12 -6.04
C GLY A 537 9.20 9.40 -6.13
N ALA A 538 9.32 10.17 -7.21
CA ALA A 538 8.48 11.35 -7.43
C ALA A 538 6.98 11.01 -7.58
N LEU A 539 6.65 9.82 -8.10
CA LEU A 539 5.27 9.33 -8.21
C LEU A 539 4.72 8.87 -6.85
N SER A 540 5.52 8.20 -6.04
CA SER A 540 5.14 7.69 -4.71
C SER A 540 4.99 8.78 -3.69
N TYR A 541 5.91 9.75 -3.73
CA TYR A 541 6.06 10.83 -2.77
C TYR A 541 5.52 12.14 -3.31
N TRP A 542 4.43 12.09 -4.07
CA TRP A 542 3.83 13.25 -4.70
C TRP A 542 3.33 14.27 -3.64
N GLU A 543 3.38 15.55 -4.01
CA GLU A 543 2.93 16.67 -3.18
C GLU A 543 1.70 17.33 -3.80
N ALA A 544 0.87 18.00 -2.98
CA ALA A 544 -0.30 18.74 -3.47
C ALA A 544 0.05 19.75 -4.58
N GLY A 545 1.23 20.37 -4.49
CA GLY A 545 1.75 21.30 -5.50
C GLY A 545 2.07 20.65 -6.84
N ASP A 546 2.41 19.36 -6.87
CA ASP A 546 2.68 18.63 -8.12
C ASP A 546 1.43 18.55 -8.99
N ILE A 547 0.27 18.41 -8.37
CA ILE A 547 -1.02 18.36 -9.06
C ILE A 547 -1.36 19.73 -9.66
N GLN A 548 -1.25 20.78 -8.84
CA GLN A 548 -1.66 22.14 -9.22
C GLN A 548 -0.75 22.75 -10.29
N THR A 549 0.57 22.60 -10.13
CA THR A 549 1.55 23.11 -11.10
C THR A 549 1.29 22.51 -12.49
N ARG A 550 0.87 21.25 -12.53
CA ARG A 550 0.67 20.51 -13.78
C ARG A 550 -0.67 20.76 -14.45
N MET A 551 -1.72 21.13 -13.71
CA MET A 551 -2.96 21.61 -14.32
C MET A 551 -2.77 22.92 -15.10
N LYS A 552 -1.70 23.67 -14.81
CA LYS A 552 -1.38 24.94 -15.47
C LYS A 552 -0.42 24.81 -16.66
N MET A 553 0.25 23.67 -16.83
CA MET A 553 1.20 23.47 -17.94
C MET A 553 0.47 23.13 -19.24
N PRO A 554 0.86 23.72 -20.39
CA PRO A 554 0.37 23.33 -21.71
C PRO A 554 0.56 21.83 -21.96
N ARG A 555 -0.40 21.20 -22.63
CA ARG A 555 -0.40 19.75 -22.88
C ARG A 555 0.87 19.27 -23.60
N ASP A 556 1.43 20.13 -24.43
CA ASP A 556 2.60 19.85 -25.27
C ASP A 556 3.92 19.92 -24.48
N GLU A 557 3.94 20.61 -23.33
CA GLU A 557 5.14 20.72 -22.47
C GLU A 557 5.24 19.59 -21.44
N LEU A 558 4.18 18.79 -21.24
CA LEU A 558 4.23 17.63 -20.36
C LEU A 558 4.88 16.43 -21.07
N SER A 559 6.21 16.36 -20.99
CA SER A 559 6.97 15.15 -21.34
C SER A 559 7.34 14.31 -20.10
N GLY A 560 7.54 13.00 -20.32
CA GLY A 560 8.13 12.09 -19.33
C GLY A 560 7.25 11.74 -18.10
N PRO A 561 7.86 11.52 -16.91
CA PRO A 561 7.17 11.09 -15.68
C PRO A 561 6.15 12.11 -15.20
N LYS A 562 6.34 13.37 -15.61
CA LYS A 562 5.44 14.44 -15.25
C LYS A 562 4.06 14.28 -15.89
N ALA A 563 4.03 13.93 -17.17
CA ALA A 563 2.82 13.63 -17.94
C ALA A 563 2.09 12.41 -17.37
N MET A 564 2.86 11.38 -16.99
CA MET A 564 2.31 10.15 -16.43
C MET A 564 1.62 10.34 -15.09
N LEU A 565 2.17 11.13 -14.16
CA LEU A 565 1.47 11.39 -12.90
C LEU A 565 0.13 12.10 -13.16
N VAL A 566 0.02 12.92 -14.20
CA VAL A 566 -1.24 13.59 -14.53
C VAL A 566 -2.27 12.58 -15.00
N GLU A 567 -1.92 11.62 -15.86
CA GLU A 567 -2.81 10.48 -16.16
C GLU A 567 -3.11 9.66 -14.89
N PHE A 568 -2.10 9.48 -14.03
CA PHE A 568 -2.20 8.79 -12.75
C PHE A 568 -3.15 9.49 -11.74
N LEU A 569 -3.29 10.81 -11.81
CA LEU A 569 -4.20 11.53 -10.91
C LEU A 569 -5.57 11.75 -11.56
N LYS A 570 -5.61 12.07 -12.87
CA LYS A 570 -6.87 12.28 -13.62
C LYS A 570 -7.73 11.03 -13.70
N GLY A 571 -7.14 9.86 -13.92
CA GLY A 571 -7.93 8.62 -14.00
C GLY A 571 -8.70 8.32 -12.70
N GLY A 572 -8.28 8.87 -11.55
CA GLY A 572 -9.06 8.76 -10.32
C GLY A 572 -10.32 9.61 -10.28
N ALA A 573 -10.32 10.78 -10.91
CA ALA A 573 -11.52 11.62 -10.99
C ALA A 573 -12.60 10.97 -11.87
N GLU A 574 -12.21 10.41 -13.02
CA GLU A 574 -13.15 9.74 -13.93
C GLU A 574 -13.77 8.48 -13.32
N LEU A 575 -12.95 7.68 -12.60
CA LEU A 575 -13.43 6.52 -11.84
C LEU A 575 -14.34 6.94 -10.68
N SER A 576 -14.03 8.04 -9.99
CA SER A 576 -14.87 8.58 -8.92
C SER A 576 -16.26 8.93 -9.43
N SER A 577 -16.37 9.67 -10.55
CA SER A 577 -17.66 10.02 -11.15
C SER A 577 -18.47 8.78 -11.53
N ALA A 578 -17.84 7.78 -12.16
CA ALA A 578 -18.52 6.55 -12.54
C ALA A 578 -19.05 5.74 -11.34
N VAL A 579 -18.32 5.76 -10.21
CA VAL A 579 -18.76 5.10 -8.97
C VAL A 579 -19.86 5.91 -8.29
N VAL A 580 -19.75 7.24 -8.22
CA VAL A 580 -20.79 8.11 -7.63
C VAL A 580 -22.12 7.95 -8.37
N ASP A 581 -22.08 7.91 -9.71
CA ASP A 581 -23.27 7.69 -10.54
C ASP A 581 -23.89 6.30 -10.29
N ALA A 582 -23.05 5.27 -10.07
CA ALA A 582 -23.52 3.92 -9.73
C ALA A 582 -24.03 3.81 -8.28
N SER A 583 -23.54 4.66 -7.37
CA SER A 583 -23.87 4.63 -5.94
C SER A 583 -25.20 5.31 -5.60
N GLY A 584 -25.85 5.95 -6.58
CA GLY A 584 -27.19 6.51 -6.43
C GLY A 584 -27.36 7.33 -5.15
N THR A 585 -26.59 8.42 -5.01
CA THR A 585 -26.87 9.41 -3.95
C THR A 585 -28.20 10.10 -4.23
N SER A 586 -29.29 9.43 -3.86
CA SER A 586 -30.54 10.04 -3.46
C SER A 586 -30.31 10.75 -2.12
N LEU A 587 -29.54 11.85 -2.14
CA LEU A 587 -29.66 12.86 -1.10
C LEU A 587 -30.97 13.59 -1.39
N GLY A 588 -32.00 13.18 -0.65
CA GLY A 588 -33.38 13.53 -0.88
C GLY A 588 -33.63 15.04 -0.96
N GLY A 589 -34.54 15.37 -1.87
CA GLY A 589 -35.33 16.59 -1.79
C GLY A 589 -36.05 16.65 -0.45
N GLY A 590 -35.72 17.67 0.33
CA GLY A 590 -36.61 18.19 1.37
C GLY A 590 -37.64 19.06 0.68
N ASP A 591 -38.75 18.45 0.30
CA ASP A 591 -39.99 19.13 -0.04
C ASP A 591 -40.57 19.71 1.26
N PHE A 592 -40.25 20.96 1.57
CA PHE A 592 -40.93 21.74 2.60
C PHE A 592 -41.85 22.74 1.92
N GLY A 593 -43.10 22.30 1.74
CA GLY A 593 -44.21 23.20 1.52
C GLY A 593 -44.59 23.95 2.80
N GLY A 594 -45.09 25.17 2.62
CA GLY A 594 -46.00 25.85 3.56
C GLY A 594 -45.34 26.80 4.55
N GLY A 595 -45.53 28.10 4.34
CA GLY A 595 -45.15 29.13 5.31
C GLY A 595 -45.30 30.56 4.79
N ASP A 596 -46.51 30.88 4.34
CA ASP A 596 -46.94 32.25 4.06
C ASP A 596 -47.04 33.03 5.39
N SER A 597 -46.16 34.01 5.60
CA SER A 597 -46.31 35.02 6.64
C SER A 597 -45.33 36.16 6.39
N GLY A 598 -45.89 37.35 6.17
CA GLY A 598 -45.17 38.58 5.86
C GLY A 598 -44.62 39.32 7.08
N GLY A 599 -44.20 40.55 6.80
CA GLY A 599 -43.51 41.47 7.71
C GLY A 599 -42.10 41.73 7.15
N GLY A 600 -41.81 42.84 6.49
CA GLY A 600 -42.07 44.21 6.93
C GLY A 600 -40.93 44.62 7.86
N GLY A 601 -39.93 45.34 7.33
CA GLY A 601 -38.81 45.80 8.13
C GLY A 601 -37.68 46.42 7.28
N HIS A 602 -37.88 47.67 6.86
CA HIS A 602 -36.79 48.54 6.44
C HIS A 602 -36.01 49.05 7.66
N GLY A 603 -34.68 49.08 7.54
CA GLY A 603 -33.72 49.70 8.45
C GLY A 603 -32.37 49.04 8.19
N GLY A 604 -31.31 49.69 7.72
CA GLY A 604 -30.90 51.08 7.86
C GLY A 604 -29.64 51.11 8.74
N GLY A 605 -28.52 51.57 8.18
CA GLY A 605 -27.39 52.10 8.94
C GLY A 605 -26.18 51.19 9.16
N GLY A 606 -25.14 51.40 8.35
CA GLY A 606 -23.87 52.03 8.78
C GLY A 606 -22.96 51.32 9.79
N GLY A 607 -21.65 51.42 9.53
CA GLY A 607 -20.64 51.46 10.59
C GLY A 607 -19.39 50.65 10.31
N ASP A 608 -18.35 51.36 9.87
CA ASP A 608 -16.94 50.95 9.95
C ASP A 608 -16.52 50.57 11.38
N GLY A 609 -15.52 49.70 11.45
CA GLY A 609 -14.73 49.35 12.64
C GLY A 609 -13.48 48.59 12.22
#